data_AF-A0A1G4RIE7-F1
#
_entry.id   AF-A0A1G4RIE7-F1
#
_cell.length_a   1.000
_cell.length_b   1.000
_cell.length_c   1.000
_cell.angle_alpha   90.00
_cell.angle_beta   90.00
_cell.angle_gamma   90.00
#
_symmetry.space_group_name_H-M   'P 1'
#
loop_
_entity.id
_entity.type
_entity.pdbx_description
1 polymer ?
#
loop_
_entity_poly.entity_id
_entity_poly.type
_entity_poly.pdbx_seq_one_letter_code
_entity_poly.pdbx_strand_id
1 'polypeptide(L)'
;MPKMAKNAAHDLKSIDTYKRDAARLLKAVRADDATARTRFSRLENAPAGLQLKHALTVIAHEAGFPTWTALKNAAEEVDFSEIFAAPGLKDSINHWFRNYEEAKAHQTANGGVLLPYRTQAFVTSLEILPRLGYEKDDPDWADIGYDFIRPASETALARIKARLSRRLTAKF
;
A
#
# COMPACT_ATOMS: atom_id res chain seq x y z
N MET A 1 -15.96 -27.30 11.43
CA MET A 1 -15.58 -25.97 11.97
C MET A 1 -14.38 -25.45 11.20
N PRO A 2 -14.51 -24.46 10.30
CA PRO A 2 -13.36 -23.90 9.61
C PRO A 2 -12.61 -22.97 10.57
N LYS A 3 -11.31 -23.22 10.75
CA LYS A 3 -10.41 -22.35 11.50
C LYS A 3 -10.31 -21.00 10.78
N MET A 4 -10.53 -19.93 11.53
CA MET A 4 -10.39 -18.55 11.07
C MET A 4 -9.01 -18.34 10.44
N ALA A 5 -9.00 -17.82 9.21
CA ALA A 5 -7.81 -17.29 8.57
C ALA A 5 -7.27 -16.16 9.45
N LYS A 6 -6.12 -16.39 10.10
CA LYS A 6 -5.39 -15.33 10.80
C LYS A 6 -5.04 -14.26 9.77
N ASN A 7 -5.29 -13.00 10.12
CA ASN A 7 -4.91 -11.80 9.36
C ASN A 7 -3.46 -11.90 8.83
N ALA A 8 -3.30 -12.31 7.58
CA ALA A 8 -2.00 -12.43 6.90
C ALA A 8 -1.43 -11.07 6.44
N ALA A 9 -2.20 -9.99 6.57
CA ALA A 9 -1.84 -8.68 6.06
C ALA A 9 -0.73 -7.97 6.85
N HIS A 10 -0.40 -8.41 8.08
CA HIS A 10 0.59 -7.70 8.92
C HIS A 10 2.05 -8.16 8.72
N ASP A 11 2.30 -9.27 8.02
CA ASP A 11 3.65 -9.86 7.84
C ASP A 11 4.10 -9.96 6.37
N LEU A 12 3.46 -9.22 5.45
CA LEU A 12 3.85 -9.23 4.04
C LEU A 12 5.20 -8.51 3.85
N LYS A 13 6.11 -9.15 3.13
CA LYS A 13 7.39 -8.51 2.74
C LYS A 13 7.12 -7.42 1.70
N SER A 14 8.05 -6.48 1.53
CA SER A 14 7.98 -5.54 0.42
C SER A 14 8.01 -6.26 -0.94
N ILE A 15 7.34 -5.68 -1.94
CA ILE A 15 7.31 -6.19 -3.32
C ILE A 15 8.73 -6.46 -3.86
N ASP A 16 9.69 -5.57 -3.59
CA ASP A 16 11.06 -5.74 -4.05
C ASP A 16 11.78 -6.91 -3.36
N THR A 17 11.40 -7.24 -2.13
CA THR A 17 11.91 -8.43 -1.46
C THR A 17 11.37 -9.69 -2.12
N TYR A 18 10.07 -9.74 -2.45
CA TYR A 18 9.51 -10.87 -3.20
C TYR A 18 10.12 -11.03 -4.60
N LYS A 19 10.36 -9.92 -5.32
CA LYS A 19 11.06 -9.96 -6.63
C LYS A 19 12.48 -10.51 -6.50
N ARG A 20 13.24 -10.09 -5.46
CA ARG A 20 14.58 -10.62 -5.19
C ARG A 20 14.55 -12.11 -4.86
N ASP A 21 13.60 -12.55 -4.05
CA ASP A 21 13.44 -13.96 -3.70
C ASP A 21 13.08 -14.82 -4.93
N ALA A 22 12.22 -14.32 -5.82
CA ALA A 22 11.89 -14.98 -7.10
C ALA A 22 13.10 -15.08 -8.04
N ALA A 23 13.89 -14.01 -8.17
CA ALA A 23 15.11 -14.02 -8.96
C ALA A 23 16.15 -15.02 -8.41
N ARG A 24 16.31 -15.08 -7.08
CA ARG A 24 17.18 -16.05 -6.40
C ARG A 24 16.71 -17.48 -6.67
N LEU A 25 15.41 -17.75 -6.56
CA LEU A 25 14.82 -19.06 -6.83
C LEU A 25 15.05 -19.50 -8.28
N LEU A 26 14.85 -18.61 -9.25
CA LEU A 26 15.12 -18.91 -10.66
C LEU A 26 16.60 -19.20 -10.91
N LYS A 27 17.52 -18.46 -10.26
CA LYS A 27 18.95 -18.72 -10.36
C LYS A 27 19.31 -20.10 -9.79
N ALA A 28 18.75 -20.45 -8.64
CA ALA A 28 19.00 -21.75 -7.99
C ALA A 28 18.51 -22.93 -8.85
N VAL A 29 17.31 -22.85 -9.45
CA VAL A 29 16.79 -23.94 -10.28
C VAL A 29 17.63 -24.15 -11.55
N ARG A 30 18.18 -23.07 -12.12
CA ARG A 30 19.11 -23.12 -13.27
C ARG A 30 20.46 -23.71 -12.90
N ALA A 31 20.84 -23.66 -11.63
CA ALA A 31 22.04 -24.27 -11.08
C ALA A 31 21.81 -25.72 -10.59
N ASP A 32 20.70 -26.34 -10.97
CA ASP A 32 20.35 -27.73 -10.60
C ASP A 32 20.11 -27.92 -9.08
N ASP A 33 19.63 -26.89 -8.38
CA ASP A 33 19.28 -27.02 -6.97
C ASP A 33 17.99 -27.86 -6.80
N ALA A 34 18.09 -28.99 -6.11
CA ALA A 34 16.99 -29.94 -5.90
C ALA A 34 15.83 -29.34 -5.07
N THR A 35 16.15 -28.48 -4.11
CA THR A 35 15.14 -27.81 -3.27
C THR A 35 14.34 -26.80 -4.09
N ALA A 36 15.03 -26.01 -4.93
CA ALA A 36 14.41 -25.08 -5.85
C ALA A 36 13.50 -25.81 -6.85
N ARG A 37 13.95 -26.93 -7.43
CA ARG A 37 13.12 -27.75 -8.33
C ARG A 37 11.83 -28.24 -7.67
N THR A 38 11.93 -28.68 -6.41
CA THR A 38 10.77 -29.12 -5.61
C THR A 38 9.77 -27.99 -5.37
N ARG A 39 10.22 -26.73 -5.31
CA ARG A 39 9.30 -25.59 -5.18
C ARG A 39 8.53 -25.33 -6.47
N PHE A 40 9.14 -25.52 -7.64
CA PHE A 40 8.47 -25.39 -8.93
C PHE A 40 7.51 -26.53 -9.26
N SER A 41 7.69 -27.74 -8.70
CA SER A 41 6.76 -28.87 -8.93
C SER A 41 5.36 -28.63 -8.36
N ARG A 42 5.21 -27.61 -7.50
CA ARG A 42 3.91 -27.15 -6.98
C ARG A 42 3.11 -26.33 -8.00
N LEU A 43 3.71 -25.92 -9.12
CA LEU A 43 2.99 -25.29 -10.21
C LEU A 43 2.26 -26.35 -11.03
N GLU A 44 0.95 -26.19 -11.21
CA GLU A 44 0.22 -26.95 -12.23
C GLU A 44 0.79 -26.57 -13.61
N ASN A 45 1.22 -27.59 -14.37
CA ASN A 45 1.81 -27.42 -15.71
C ASN A 45 3.10 -26.58 -15.75
N ALA A 46 4.09 -26.93 -14.93
CA ALA A 46 5.41 -26.32 -14.99
C ALA A 46 6.03 -26.46 -16.41
N PRO A 47 6.32 -25.34 -17.11
CA PRO A 47 6.87 -25.40 -18.45
C PRO A 47 8.35 -25.82 -18.42
N ALA A 48 8.80 -26.48 -19.49
CA ALA A 48 10.19 -26.91 -19.64
C ALA A 48 11.21 -25.75 -19.54
N GLY A 49 10.80 -24.54 -19.94
CA GLY A 49 11.58 -23.31 -19.79
C GLY A 49 11.12 -22.47 -18.58
N LEU A 50 11.77 -22.66 -17.42
CA LEU A 50 11.48 -21.84 -16.24
C LEU A 50 11.93 -20.38 -16.46
N GLN A 51 11.03 -19.45 -16.16
CA GLN A 51 11.17 -18.01 -16.34
C GLN A 51 10.85 -17.30 -15.02
N LEU A 52 11.20 -16.01 -14.92
CA LEU A 52 10.96 -15.20 -13.72
C LEU A 52 9.47 -15.17 -13.34
N LYS A 53 8.57 -15.11 -14.32
CA LYS A 53 7.12 -15.15 -14.07
C LYS A 53 6.68 -16.41 -13.30
N HIS A 54 7.28 -17.57 -13.58
CA HIS A 54 6.96 -18.82 -12.87
C HIS A 54 7.50 -18.78 -11.43
N ALA A 55 8.70 -18.22 -11.24
CA ALA A 55 9.26 -18.04 -9.90
C ALA A 55 8.41 -17.08 -9.05
N LEU A 56 7.89 -16.00 -9.66
CA LEU A 56 6.96 -15.09 -9.00
C LEU A 56 5.65 -15.79 -8.60
N THR A 57 5.12 -16.68 -9.44
CA THR A 57 3.94 -17.48 -9.11
C THR A 57 4.20 -18.41 -7.91
N VAL A 58 5.35 -19.10 -7.87
CA VAL A 58 5.74 -19.94 -6.72
C VAL A 58 5.82 -19.11 -5.44
N ILE A 59 6.49 -17.96 -5.49
CA ILE A 59 6.60 -17.06 -4.33
C ILE A 59 5.24 -16.54 -3.87
N ALA A 60 4.32 -16.24 -4.80
CA ALA A 60 2.96 -15.83 -4.46
C ALA A 60 2.20 -16.95 -3.72
N HIS A 61 2.26 -18.18 -4.23
CA HIS A 61 1.63 -19.33 -3.59
C HIS A 61 2.18 -19.60 -2.19
N GLU A 62 3.50 -19.51 -2.00
CA GLU A 62 4.12 -19.69 -0.68
C GLU A 62 3.80 -18.56 0.29
N ALA A 63 3.52 -17.35 -0.22
CA ALA A 63 3.00 -16.25 0.57
C ALA A 63 1.48 -16.36 0.84
N GLY A 64 0.82 -17.42 0.36
CA GLY A 64 -0.61 -17.67 0.56
C GLY A 64 -1.54 -17.03 -0.48
N PHE A 65 -1.00 -16.55 -1.60
CA PHE A 65 -1.77 -15.90 -2.66
C PHE A 65 -1.89 -16.78 -3.92
N PRO A 66 -3.02 -16.73 -4.63
CA PRO A 66 -3.23 -17.56 -5.81
C PRO A 66 -2.44 -17.08 -7.04
N THR A 67 -2.06 -15.79 -7.09
CA THR A 67 -1.33 -15.22 -8.22
C THR A 67 -0.35 -14.15 -7.74
N TRP A 68 0.69 -13.89 -8.56
CA TRP A 68 1.59 -12.76 -8.34
C TRP A 68 0.83 -11.43 -8.27
N THR A 69 -0.20 -11.23 -9.10
CA THR A 69 -1.03 -10.02 -9.06
C THR A 69 -1.77 -9.88 -7.73
N ALA A 70 -2.32 -10.97 -7.18
CA ALA A 70 -3.00 -10.96 -5.88
C ALA A 70 -2.03 -10.64 -4.73
N LEU A 71 -0.83 -11.24 -4.74
CA LEU A 71 0.23 -10.88 -3.79
C LEU A 71 0.64 -9.42 -3.96
N LYS A 72 0.82 -8.97 -5.21
CA LYS A 72 1.24 -7.59 -5.50
C LYS A 72 0.22 -6.61 -4.95
N ASN A 73 -1.06 -6.80 -5.23
CA ASN A 73 -2.12 -5.91 -4.74
C ASN A 73 -2.24 -5.92 -3.22
N ALA A 74 -1.96 -7.05 -2.57
CA ALA A 74 -2.00 -7.16 -1.11
C ALA A 74 -0.77 -6.54 -0.42
N ALA A 75 0.39 -6.59 -1.06
CA ALA A 75 1.66 -6.06 -0.54
C ALA A 75 2.00 -4.66 -1.08
N GLU A 76 1.28 -4.17 -2.08
CA GLU A 76 1.37 -2.80 -2.58
C GLU A 76 0.59 -1.91 -1.62
N GLU A 77 1.30 -1.27 -0.71
CA GLU A 77 0.74 -0.18 0.07
C GLU A 77 0.33 0.91 -0.91
N VAL A 78 -0.93 1.34 -0.85
CA VAL A 78 -1.44 2.41 -1.70
C VAL A 78 -0.59 3.65 -1.46
N ASP A 79 0.07 4.16 -2.50
CA ASP A 79 0.83 5.40 -2.42
C ASP A 79 -0.15 6.58 -2.37
N PHE A 80 -0.59 6.88 -1.15
CA PHE A 80 -1.50 7.99 -0.88
C PHE A 80 -0.91 9.34 -1.27
N SER A 81 0.41 9.45 -1.41
CA SER A 81 1.08 10.70 -1.72
C SER A 81 0.76 11.19 -3.14
N GLU A 82 0.76 10.28 -4.11
CA GLU A 82 0.35 10.57 -5.49
C GLU A 82 -1.17 10.76 -5.61
N ILE A 83 -1.96 10.05 -4.79
CA ILE A 83 -3.42 10.19 -4.79
C ILE A 83 -3.83 11.59 -4.33
N PHE A 84 -3.31 12.07 -3.21
CA PHE A 84 -3.72 13.38 -2.67
C PHE A 84 -3.29 14.55 -3.55
N ALA A 85 -2.20 14.41 -4.30
CA ALA A 85 -1.72 15.41 -5.24
C ALA A 85 -2.39 15.33 -6.63
N ALA A 86 -3.30 14.38 -6.86
CA ALA A 86 -3.96 14.22 -8.15
C ALA A 86 -4.74 15.49 -8.55
N PRO A 87 -4.74 15.89 -9.83
CA PRO A 87 -5.36 17.14 -10.28
C PRO A 87 -6.83 17.30 -9.88
N GLY A 88 -7.60 16.20 -9.83
CA GLY A 88 -9.03 16.22 -9.45
C GLY A 88 -9.29 16.40 -7.95
N LEU A 89 -8.27 16.29 -7.10
CA LEU A 89 -8.36 16.49 -5.65
C LEU A 89 -7.78 17.84 -5.21
N LYS A 90 -7.08 18.55 -6.10
CA LYS A 90 -6.46 19.84 -5.82
C LYS A 90 -7.52 20.88 -5.41
N ASP A 91 -7.43 21.35 -4.17
CA ASP A 91 -8.14 22.55 -3.76
C ASP A 91 -7.42 23.81 -4.29
N SER A 92 -8.13 24.94 -4.26
CA SER A 92 -7.65 26.23 -4.75
C SER A 92 -6.30 26.66 -4.17
N ILE A 93 -5.94 26.20 -2.96
CA ILE A 93 -4.63 26.50 -2.33
C ILE A 93 -4.11 25.29 -1.54
N ASN A 94 -2.98 24.73 -1.99
CA ASN A 94 -2.14 23.80 -1.21
C ASN A 94 -0.89 24.54 -0.73
N HIS A 95 -0.61 24.49 0.56
CA HIS A 95 0.62 25.03 1.15
C HIS A 95 1.67 23.93 1.24
N TRP A 96 2.76 24.04 0.48
CA TRP A 96 3.79 23.01 0.34
C TRP A 96 4.98 23.27 1.27
N PHE A 97 5.46 22.21 1.91
CA PHE A 97 6.55 22.26 2.88
C PHE A 97 7.60 21.18 2.58
N ARG A 98 8.87 21.50 2.86
CA ARG A 98 9.98 20.56 2.63
C ARG A 98 10.08 19.50 3.71
N ASN A 99 9.54 19.76 4.89
CA ASN A 99 9.58 18.85 6.02
C ASN A 99 8.26 18.87 6.80
N TYR A 100 8.06 17.83 7.60
CA TYR A 100 6.85 17.66 8.40
C TYR A 100 6.70 18.75 9.47
N GLU A 101 7.78 19.19 10.11
CA GLU A 101 7.70 20.12 11.26
C GLU A 101 7.14 21.48 10.84
N GLU A 102 7.59 22.03 9.70
CA GLU A 102 7.04 23.26 9.11
C GLU A 102 5.56 23.10 8.74
N ALA A 103 5.21 21.96 8.12
CA ALA A 103 3.85 21.68 7.71
C ALA A 103 2.92 21.56 8.93
N LYS A 104 3.37 20.91 10.00
CA LYS A 104 2.61 20.74 11.25
C LYS A 104 2.43 22.06 11.97
N ALA A 105 3.47 22.91 12.01
CA ALA A 105 3.36 24.26 12.56
C ALA A 105 2.32 25.09 11.80
N HIS A 106 2.33 25.03 10.46
CA HIS A 106 1.32 25.70 9.64
C HIS A 106 -0.10 25.15 9.87
N GLN A 107 -0.27 23.83 9.92
CA GLN A 107 -1.56 23.20 10.21
C GLN A 107 -2.09 23.62 11.59
N THR A 108 -1.23 23.65 12.61
CA THR A 108 -1.63 24.02 13.97
C THR A 108 -2.08 25.48 14.04
N ALA A 109 -1.42 26.37 13.29
CA ALA A 109 -1.74 27.79 13.26
C ALA A 109 -2.98 28.12 12.41
N ASN A 110 -3.25 27.38 11.33
CA ASN A 110 -4.24 27.74 10.31
C ASN A 110 -5.37 26.71 10.12
N GLY A 111 -5.29 25.55 10.78
CA GLY A 111 -6.15 24.40 10.55
C GLY A 111 -5.84 23.66 9.24
N GLY A 112 -6.79 22.83 8.80
CA GLY A 112 -6.70 22.05 7.56
C GLY A 112 -6.16 20.63 7.74
N VAL A 113 -5.97 19.96 6.61
CA VAL A 113 -5.53 18.56 6.53
C VAL A 113 -4.08 18.50 6.08
N LEU A 114 -3.24 17.82 6.86
CA LEU A 114 -1.83 17.58 6.56
C LEU A 114 -1.67 16.25 5.83
N LEU A 115 -1.19 16.32 4.59
CA LEU A 115 -1.11 15.19 3.66
C LEU A 115 0.33 15.01 3.13
N PRO A 116 0.77 13.76 2.89
CA PRO A 116 2.08 13.46 2.32
C PRO A 116 2.15 13.74 0.82
N TYR A 117 3.33 14.08 0.31
CA TYR A 117 3.67 14.04 -1.12
C TYR A 117 5.15 13.69 -1.31
N ARG A 118 5.44 12.43 -1.66
CA ARG A 118 6.83 11.93 -1.77
C ARG A 118 7.65 12.26 -0.52
N THR A 119 8.69 13.08 -0.64
CA THR A 119 9.55 13.54 0.48
C THR A 119 9.07 14.85 1.11
N GLN A 120 7.97 15.41 0.64
CA GLN A 120 7.37 16.67 1.08
C GLN A 120 6.05 16.42 1.80
N ALA A 121 5.52 17.48 2.38
CA ALA A 121 4.19 17.51 2.97
C ALA A 121 3.45 18.75 2.48
N PHE A 122 2.12 18.70 2.48
CA PHE A 122 1.32 19.88 2.22
C PHE A 122 0.10 19.96 3.13
N VAL A 123 -0.34 21.18 3.41
CA VAL A 123 -1.59 21.47 4.12
C VAL A 123 -2.60 22.02 3.13
N THR A 124 -3.82 21.48 3.18
CA THR A 124 -4.95 21.90 2.35
C THR A 124 -6.22 22.04 3.19
N SER A 125 -7.27 22.60 2.62
CA SER A 125 -8.55 22.79 3.30
C SER A 125 -9.28 21.48 3.62
N LEU A 126 -10.19 21.50 4.60
CA LEU A 126 -11.13 20.41 4.87
C LEU A 126 -12.05 20.08 3.68
N GLU A 127 -12.15 20.97 2.68
CA GLU A 127 -12.87 20.72 1.42
C GLU A 127 -12.34 19.50 0.64
N ILE A 128 -11.13 19.01 0.94
CA ILE A 128 -10.62 17.78 0.35
C ILE A 128 -11.40 16.54 0.82
N LEU A 129 -11.97 16.55 2.03
CA LEU A 129 -12.62 15.38 2.62
C LEU A 129 -13.87 14.94 1.83
N PRO A 130 -14.81 15.84 1.46
CA PRO A 130 -15.92 15.49 0.56
C PRO A 130 -15.45 14.90 -0.78
N ARG A 131 -14.35 15.39 -1.35
CA ARG A 131 -13.81 14.89 -2.61
C ARG A 131 -13.23 13.47 -2.46
N LEU A 132 -12.66 13.18 -1.30
CA LEU A 132 -12.24 11.83 -0.89
C LEU A 132 -13.42 10.93 -0.50
N GLY A 133 -14.63 11.48 -0.32
CA GLY A 133 -15.83 10.74 0.03
C GLY A 133 -16.10 10.63 1.53
N TYR A 134 -15.67 11.63 2.29
CA TYR A 134 -15.85 11.78 3.73
C TYR A 134 -16.62 13.07 4.03
N GLU A 135 -17.32 13.10 5.15
CA GLU A 135 -17.83 14.36 5.69
C GLU A 135 -16.67 15.21 6.25
N LYS A 136 -16.86 16.52 6.38
CA LYS A 136 -15.80 17.42 6.89
C LYS A 136 -15.49 17.17 8.37
N ASP A 137 -16.48 16.74 9.13
CA ASP A 137 -16.44 16.37 10.53
C ASP A 137 -16.33 14.85 10.73
N ASP A 138 -15.85 14.11 9.71
CA ASP A 138 -15.70 12.67 9.82
C ASP A 138 -14.83 12.30 11.05
N PRO A 139 -15.34 11.44 11.94
CA PRO A 139 -14.72 11.20 13.24
C PRO A 139 -13.36 10.53 13.13
N ASP A 140 -13.12 9.71 12.09
CA ASP A 140 -11.80 9.10 11.90
C ASP A 140 -10.76 10.16 11.52
N TRP A 141 -11.14 11.16 10.72
CA TRP A 141 -10.26 12.26 10.36
C TRP A 141 -9.99 13.20 11.53
N ALA A 142 -11.00 13.45 12.38
CA ALA A 142 -10.82 14.18 13.63
C ALA A 142 -9.91 13.43 14.61
N ASP A 143 -10.07 12.11 14.74
CA ASP A 143 -9.27 11.25 15.64
C ASP A 143 -7.79 11.19 15.26
N ILE A 144 -7.45 11.35 13.98
CA ILE A 144 -6.04 11.49 13.56
C ILE A 144 -5.51 12.92 13.68
N GLY A 145 -6.34 13.88 14.13
CA GLY A 145 -6.00 15.30 14.18
C GLY A 145 -5.82 15.92 12.79
N TYR A 146 -6.52 15.37 11.78
CA TYR A 146 -6.35 15.69 10.36
C TYR A 146 -4.90 15.57 9.86
N ASP A 147 -4.09 14.74 10.52
CA ASP A 147 -2.68 14.50 10.21
C ASP A 147 -2.48 13.09 9.66
N PHE A 148 -2.35 12.98 8.34
CA PHE A 148 -2.18 11.68 7.69
C PHE A 148 -0.74 11.16 7.78
N ILE A 149 0.22 12.01 8.15
CA ILE A 149 1.65 11.67 8.18
C ILE A 149 2.05 11.14 9.56
N ARG A 150 1.64 11.82 10.64
CA ARG A 150 1.86 11.40 12.03
C ARG A 150 0.52 11.49 12.78
N PRO A 151 -0.38 10.50 12.61
CA PRO A 151 -1.73 10.57 13.15
C PRO A 151 -1.72 10.51 14.68
N ALA A 152 -2.69 11.18 15.31
CA ALA A 152 -2.95 10.96 16.74
C ALA A 152 -3.53 9.56 17.03
N SER A 153 -4.16 8.92 16.04
CA SER A 153 -4.76 7.57 16.15
C SER A 153 -4.42 6.69 14.96
N GLU A 154 -3.47 5.76 15.14
CA GLU A 154 -3.11 4.76 14.11
C GLU A 154 -4.28 3.87 13.71
N THR A 155 -5.21 3.61 14.65
CA THR A 155 -6.39 2.78 14.38
C THR A 155 -7.38 3.51 13.46
N ALA A 156 -7.58 4.82 13.66
CA ALA A 156 -8.41 5.63 12.77
C ALA A 156 -7.75 5.78 11.39
N LEU A 157 -6.44 6.00 11.33
CA LEU A 157 -5.70 6.04 10.06
C LEU A 157 -5.85 4.73 9.27
N ALA A 158 -5.78 3.57 9.93
CA ALA A 158 -5.99 2.28 9.29
C ALA A 158 -7.39 2.14 8.65
N ARG A 159 -8.44 2.64 9.33
CA ARG A 159 -9.81 2.66 8.77
C ARG A 159 -9.93 3.58 7.55
N ILE A 160 -9.33 4.77 7.62
CA ILE A 160 -9.28 5.73 6.49
C ILE A 160 -8.57 5.10 5.29
N LYS A 161 -7.37 4.56 5.51
CA LYS A 161 -6.59 3.89 4.45
C LYS A 161 -7.40 2.78 3.80
N ALA A 162 -8.02 1.89 4.58
CA ALA A 162 -8.83 0.79 4.07
C ALA A 162 -10.03 1.28 3.23
N ARG A 163 -10.74 2.32 3.67
CA ARG A 163 -11.88 2.90 2.94
C ARG A 163 -11.45 3.61 1.66
N LEU A 164 -10.33 4.35 1.69
CA LEU A 164 -9.74 4.98 0.51
C LEU A 164 -9.31 3.92 -0.51
N SER A 165 -8.54 2.91 -0.09
CA SER A 165 -8.10 1.81 -0.96
C SER A 165 -9.29 1.12 -1.64
N ARG A 166 -10.34 0.77 -0.90
CA ARG A 166 -11.57 0.18 -1.47
C ARG A 166 -12.21 1.06 -2.54
N ARG A 167 -12.31 2.37 -2.29
CA ARG A 167 -12.94 3.34 -3.20
C ARG A 167 -12.11 3.56 -4.46
N LEU A 168 -10.79 3.48 -4.35
CA LEU A 168 -9.87 3.60 -5.48
C LEU A 168 -9.85 2.34 -6.34
N THR A 169 -9.94 1.15 -5.73
CA THR A 169 -10.05 -0.12 -6.46
C THR A 169 -11.41 -0.27 -7.15
N ALA A 170 -12.50 0.27 -6.58
CA ALA A 170 -13.84 0.21 -7.18
C ALA A 170 -14.06 1.16 -8.38
N LYS A 171 -13.09 2.02 -8.70
CA LYS A 171 -13.11 2.90 -9.88
C LYS A 171 -12.41 2.30 -11.10
N PHE A 172 -11.94 1.06 -11.01
CA PHE A 172 -11.36 0.24 -12.09
C PHE A 172 -12.06 -1.12 -12.15
#